data_AF-A0A2T4H6I6-F1
#
_entry.id   AF-A0A2T4H6I6-F1
#
_cell.length_a   1.000
_cell.length_b   1.000
_cell.length_c   1.000
_cell.angle_alpha   90.00
_cell.angle_beta   90.00
_cell.angle_gamma   90.00
#
_symmetry.space_group_name_H-M   'P 1'
#
loop_
_entity.id
_entity.type
_entity.pdbx_description
1 polymer ?
#
loop_
_entity_poly.entity_id
_entity_poly.type
_entity_poly.pdbx_seq_one_letter_code
_entity_poly.pdbx_strand_id
1 'polypeptide(L)'
;MTLHLIRGCLTKQIYRADVWNNNSAALLRSAKNGSLEGVRRSIEAGADITTGDTTESIVFSDINGEVEGLFLNTWYPLELSDQVTALHWAAYLGHNNVVSLLLEHGADVNHRVRVEFIDDAIERHSDHEEDLESYPVKFSCDVLTDNLEHSLICLEGIPKEVARWTLEHGANPLYFAIEGGNWDTVKLLIDAGADFVTHTGGGIHALHQAVSNCNPHLAELLLEHEPVAANTNTILDTRRATALHHLNYERDGNVSKNCDIIKQLVKNGFQVNNTYGFDALPIEEAILNRSYKVVSQFIRSGSLIPGELSFRFYRHISPPSPEIQKALKEAGRSGLADIWHHSAPVIITTSPAMIRTYRHFYKLVYQAREIPEPMNSYEPGQWEAFWIGRPVHIKRKELGRLIEMRY
;
A
#
# COMPACT_ATOMS: atom_id res chain seq x y z
N MET A 1 48.00 -20.49 -15.14
CA MET A 1 47.44 -20.54 -13.77
C MET A 1 47.43 -19.18 -13.04
N THR A 2 47.87 -18.08 -13.65
CA THR A 2 48.18 -16.82 -12.91
C THR A 2 47.11 -15.74 -12.99
N LEU A 3 46.52 -15.46 -14.16
CA LEU A 3 45.58 -14.34 -14.29
C LEU A 3 44.24 -14.57 -13.57
N HIS A 4 43.73 -15.79 -13.60
CA HIS A 4 42.44 -16.13 -13.00
C HIS A 4 42.49 -16.07 -11.47
N LEU A 5 43.60 -16.53 -10.87
CA LEU A 5 43.82 -16.45 -9.42
C LEU A 5 44.00 -15.00 -8.96
N ILE A 6 44.78 -14.18 -9.69
CA ILE A 6 44.95 -12.76 -9.39
C ILE A 6 43.62 -12.02 -9.50
N ARG A 7 42.83 -12.29 -10.56
CA ARG A 7 41.49 -11.71 -10.72
C ARG A 7 40.57 -12.11 -9.56
N GLY A 8 40.56 -13.38 -9.15
CA GLY A 8 39.75 -13.84 -8.02
C GLY A 8 40.12 -13.16 -6.70
N CYS A 9 41.42 -13.05 -6.39
CA CYS A 9 41.90 -12.33 -5.22
C CYS A 9 41.55 -10.85 -5.24
N LEU A 10 41.76 -10.17 -6.37
CA LEU A 10 41.46 -8.75 -6.54
C LEU A 10 39.96 -8.49 -6.42
N THR A 11 39.12 -9.30 -7.08
CA THR A 11 37.66 -9.20 -6.99
C THR A 11 37.19 -9.33 -5.54
N LYS A 12 37.69 -10.31 -4.78
CA LYS A 12 37.32 -10.46 -3.36
C LYS A 12 37.73 -9.24 -2.51
N GLN A 13 38.88 -8.64 -2.80
CA GLN A 13 39.30 -7.41 -2.10
C GLN A 13 38.44 -6.21 -2.47
N ILE A 14 37.99 -6.07 -3.72
CA ILE A 14 37.09 -5.01 -4.16
C ILE A 14 35.76 -5.09 -3.40
N TYR A 15 35.12 -6.25 -3.35
CA TYR A 15 33.85 -6.41 -2.64
C TYR A 15 34.01 -6.17 -1.13
N ARG A 16 35.10 -6.64 -0.51
CA ARG A 16 35.38 -6.32 0.89
C ARG A 16 35.55 -4.81 1.10
N ALA A 17 36.30 -4.13 0.24
CA ALA A 17 36.46 -2.69 0.33
C ALA A 17 35.12 -1.95 0.16
N ASP A 18 34.23 -2.44 -0.70
CA ASP A 18 32.88 -1.90 -0.88
C ASP A 18 32.02 -2.04 0.38
N VAL A 19 32.06 -3.20 1.05
CA VAL A 19 31.34 -3.42 2.32
C VAL A 19 31.73 -2.38 3.37
N TRP A 20 33.04 -2.10 3.50
CA TRP A 20 33.53 -1.15 4.52
C TRP A 20 33.37 0.32 4.14
N ASN A 21 33.56 0.66 2.86
CA ASN A 21 33.66 2.06 2.43
C ASN A 21 32.38 2.60 1.79
N ASN A 22 31.50 1.74 1.27
CA ASN A 22 30.34 2.11 0.48
C ASN A 22 29.04 1.45 0.97
N ASN A 23 28.99 0.98 2.23
CA ASN A 23 27.80 0.36 2.82
C ASN A 23 27.16 -0.70 1.90
N SER A 24 27.95 -1.66 1.42
CA SER A 24 27.45 -2.75 0.56
C SER A 24 26.80 -2.28 -0.76
N ALA A 25 27.16 -1.11 -1.30
CA ALA A 25 26.65 -0.59 -2.58
C ALA A 25 26.70 -1.60 -3.75
N ALA A 26 27.72 -2.46 -3.79
CA ALA A 26 27.85 -3.49 -4.81
C ALA A 26 26.76 -4.57 -4.71
N LEU A 27 26.27 -4.89 -3.51
CA LEU A 27 25.12 -5.78 -3.31
C LEU A 27 23.87 -5.17 -3.96
N LEU A 28 23.56 -3.91 -3.62
CA LEU A 28 22.39 -3.18 -4.10
C LEU A 28 22.39 -3.02 -5.62
N ARG A 29 23.51 -2.57 -6.20
CA ARG A 29 23.66 -2.47 -7.67
C ARG A 29 23.55 -3.83 -8.35
N SER A 30 24.08 -4.89 -7.75
CA SER A 30 23.98 -6.24 -8.31
C SER A 30 22.54 -6.75 -8.27
N ALA A 31 21.81 -6.47 -7.18
CA ALA A 31 20.40 -6.82 -7.06
C ALA A 31 19.54 -6.07 -8.08
N LYS A 32 19.74 -4.76 -8.25
CA LYS A 32 19.07 -3.95 -9.29
C LYS A 32 19.30 -4.50 -10.70
N ASN A 33 20.53 -4.88 -11.01
CA ASN A 33 20.89 -5.38 -12.34
C ASN A 33 20.58 -6.87 -12.55
N GLY A 34 19.99 -7.58 -11.58
CA GLY A 34 19.72 -9.02 -11.68
C GLY A 34 20.99 -9.88 -11.72
N SER A 35 22.12 -9.34 -11.25
CA SER A 35 23.42 -10.02 -11.29
C SER A 35 23.56 -10.99 -10.12
N LEU A 36 23.07 -12.22 -10.30
CA LEU A 36 23.14 -13.29 -9.30
C LEU A 36 24.56 -13.50 -8.74
N GLU A 37 25.54 -13.51 -9.62
CA GLU A 37 26.94 -13.72 -9.25
C GLU A 37 27.54 -12.49 -8.53
N GLY A 38 27.08 -11.28 -8.87
CA GLY A 38 27.46 -10.07 -8.15
C GLY A 38 26.93 -10.09 -6.72
N VAL A 39 25.66 -10.48 -6.54
CA VAL A 39 25.01 -10.65 -5.23
C VAL A 39 25.75 -11.71 -4.40
N ARG A 40 26.04 -12.88 -4.99
CA ARG A 40 26.79 -13.95 -4.32
C ARG A 40 28.14 -13.45 -3.79
N ARG A 41 28.91 -12.74 -4.62
CA ARG A 41 30.23 -12.23 -4.22
C ARG A 41 30.15 -11.16 -3.14
N SER A 42 29.13 -10.30 -3.18
CA SER A 42 28.88 -9.33 -2.11
C SER A 42 28.63 -10.05 -0.78
N ILE A 43 27.73 -11.05 -0.78
CA ILE A 43 27.40 -11.82 0.44
C ILE A 43 28.64 -12.57 0.95
N GLU A 44 29.40 -13.24 0.09
CA GLU A 44 30.66 -13.92 0.44
C GLU A 44 31.74 -12.98 0.99
N ALA A 45 31.68 -11.70 0.61
CA ALA A 45 32.57 -10.67 1.14
C ALA A 45 32.14 -10.11 2.50
N GLY A 46 30.94 -10.47 2.98
CA GLY A 46 30.36 -10.03 4.24
C GLY A 46 29.45 -8.81 4.11
N ALA A 47 28.88 -8.56 2.92
CA ALA A 47 27.88 -7.52 2.75
C ALA A 47 26.68 -7.76 3.67
N ASP A 48 26.23 -6.70 4.33
CA ASP A 48 25.02 -6.74 5.13
C ASP A 48 23.80 -6.73 4.20
N ILE A 49 23.00 -7.80 4.29
CA ILE A 49 21.82 -8.02 3.46
C ILE A 49 20.67 -7.08 3.80
N THR A 50 20.69 -6.53 5.02
CA THR A 50 19.69 -5.57 5.53
C THR A 50 20.03 -4.13 5.21
N THR A 51 21.18 -3.89 4.56
CA THR A 51 21.59 -2.53 4.21
C THR A 51 20.57 -1.91 3.26
N GLY A 52 20.07 -0.75 3.68
CA GLY A 52 19.24 0.13 2.87
C GLY A 52 19.99 0.71 1.68
N ASP A 53 19.25 1.11 0.65
CA ASP A 53 19.84 1.60 -0.58
C ASP A 53 20.51 2.96 -0.43
N THR A 54 21.84 2.96 -0.29
CA THR A 54 22.68 4.16 -0.31
C THR A 54 23.29 4.43 -1.69
N THR A 55 22.93 3.66 -2.72
CA THR A 55 23.56 3.75 -4.05
C THR A 55 22.93 4.82 -4.94
N GLU A 56 21.77 5.30 -4.54
CA GLU A 56 21.11 6.43 -5.14
C GLU A 56 21.40 7.66 -4.27
N SER A 57 21.69 8.77 -4.94
CA SER A 57 21.78 10.05 -4.26
C SER A 57 20.38 10.43 -3.81
N ILE A 58 19.95 9.91 -2.66
CA ILE A 58 18.94 10.57 -1.86
C ILE A 58 19.66 11.82 -1.34
N VAL A 59 19.78 12.84 -2.20
CA VAL A 59 19.83 14.19 -1.67
C VAL A 59 18.50 14.27 -0.94
N PHE A 60 18.55 14.23 0.39
CA PHE A 60 17.49 14.84 1.17
C PHE A 60 17.53 16.34 0.80
N SER A 61 17.07 16.69 -0.40
CA SER A 61 16.64 18.04 -0.70
C SER A 61 15.30 18.13 -0.02
N ASP A 62 15.37 18.23 1.29
CA ASP A 62 14.38 19.01 1.98
C ASP A 62 14.30 20.33 1.22
N ILE A 63 13.09 20.66 0.76
CA ILE A 63 12.79 21.89 0.04
C ILE A 63 13.29 23.14 0.80
N ASN A 64 13.72 23.03 2.07
CA ASN A 64 14.37 24.11 2.83
C ASN A 64 15.60 23.74 3.69
N GLY A 65 16.09 22.50 3.73
CA GLY A 65 17.19 22.11 4.65
C GLY A 65 16.89 22.29 6.17
N GLU A 66 15.62 22.36 6.55
CA GLU A 66 15.07 22.47 7.91
C GLU A 66 14.63 21.12 8.54
N VAL A 67 14.79 20.00 7.85
CA VAL A 67 14.44 18.66 8.35
C VAL A 67 15.36 18.24 9.49
N GLU A 68 16.61 18.70 9.56
CA GLU A 68 17.43 18.47 10.76
C GLU A 68 16.81 19.09 12.04
N GLY A 69 15.96 20.12 11.92
CA GLY A 69 15.25 20.74 13.04
C GLY A 69 13.98 20.02 13.47
N LEU A 70 13.30 19.32 12.55
CA LEU A 70 11.98 18.71 12.81
C LEU A 70 12.05 17.42 13.64
N PHE A 71 13.20 16.73 13.64
CA PHE A 71 13.34 15.38 14.22
C PHE A 71 14.12 15.32 15.54
N LEU A 72 14.75 16.41 15.97
CA LEU A 72 15.52 16.44 17.23
C LEU A 72 14.63 16.52 18.49
N ASN A 73 13.35 16.89 18.34
CA ASN A 73 12.47 17.18 19.47
C ASN A 73 11.07 16.54 19.38
N THR A 74 10.80 15.68 18.41
CA THR A 74 9.44 15.21 18.09
C THR A 74 9.32 13.70 18.28
N TRP A 75 8.23 13.29 18.92
CA TRP A 75 7.92 11.90 19.32
C TRP A 75 7.88 10.92 18.14
N TYR A 76 8.74 9.89 18.13
CA TYR A 76 8.60 8.71 17.26
C TYR A 76 8.93 7.41 18.02
N PRO A 77 7.96 6.50 18.21
CA PRO A 77 8.18 5.18 18.82
C PRO A 77 8.67 4.10 17.83
N LEU A 78 8.79 4.41 16.54
CA LEU A 78 9.11 3.45 15.50
C LEU A 78 10.60 3.50 15.15
N GLU A 79 11.35 2.43 15.45
CA GLU A 79 12.64 2.15 14.79
C GLU A 79 12.32 1.45 13.47
N LEU A 80 12.22 2.22 12.40
CA LEU A 80 12.08 1.71 11.04
C LEU A 80 13.35 2.06 10.27
N SER A 81 13.96 1.05 9.65
CA SER A 81 15.04 1.24 8.70
C SER A 81 14.40 1.62 7.36
N ASP A 82 14.21 2.92 7.14
CA ASP A 82 13.31 3.47 6.13
C ASP A 82 13.73 3.26 4.66
N GLN A 83 14.81 2.53 4.41
CA GLN A 83 15.45 2.45 3.10
C GLN A 83 15.20 1.11 2.42
N VAL A 84 14.87 1.19 1.13
CA VAL A 84 14.68 0.06 0.22
C VAL A 84 15.92 -0.84 0.24
N THR A 85 15.77 -2.12 0.57
CA THR A 85 16.90 -3.08 0.61
C THR A 85 17.10 -3.79 -0.73
N ALA A 86 18.17 -4.58 -0.86
CA ALA A 86 18.42 -5.41 -2.05
C ALA A 86 17.24 -6.34 -2.40
N LEU A 87 16.53 -6.87 -1.40
CA LEU A 87 15.38 -7.74 -1.62
C LEU A 87 14.21 -6.99 -2.30
N HIS A 88 13.94 -5.76 -1.88
CA HIS A 88 12.87 -4.93 -2.48
C HIS A 88 13.16 -4.60 -3.95
N TRP A 89 14.40 -4.23 -4.28
CA TRP A 89 14.81 -3.97 -5.66
C TRP A 89 14.72 -5.20 -6.54
N ALA A 90 15.24 -6.34 -6.06
CA ALA A 90 15.14 -7.60 -6.78
C ALA A 90 13.67 -8.03 -6.96
N ALA A 91 12.83 -7.76 -5.96
CA ALA A 91 11.39 -8.02 -6.02
C ALA A 91 10.69 -7.17 -7.09
N TYR A 92 10.90 -5.84 -7.06
CA TYR A 92 10.33 -4.90 -8.03
C TYR A 92 10.75 -5.21 -9.46
N LEU A 93 12.02 -5.54 -9.69
CA LEU A 93 12.53 -5.78 -11.03
C LEU A 93 12.32 -7.22 -11.51
N GLY A 94 11.74 -8.09 -10.67
CA GLY A 94 11.40 -9.45 -11.05
C GLY A 94 12.59 -10.41 -11.16
N HIS A 95 13.67 -10.16 -10.40
CA HIS A 95 14.90 -10.97 -10.43
C HIS A 95 14.77 -12.21 -9.55
N ASN A 96 13.93 -13.16 -9.97
CA ASN A 96 13.57 -14.39 -9.23
C ASN A 96 14.75 -15.13 -8.58
N ASN A 97 15.86 -15.27 -9.33
CA ASN A 97 17.07 -15.94 -8.88
C ASN A 97 17.82 -15.16 -7.79
N VAL A 98 17.83 -13.83 -7.89
CA VAL A 98 18.39 -12.95 -6.85
C VAL A 98 17.51 -12.96 -5.61
N VAL A 99 16.18 -12.88 -5.77
CA VAL A 99 15.23 -12.98 -4.66
C VAL A 99 15.44 -14.28 -3.88
N SER A 100 15.50 -15.41 -4.59
CA SER A 100 15.76 -16.72 -3.98
C SER A 100 17.08 -16.74 -3.21
N LEU A 101 18.16 -16.24 -3.81
CA LEU A 101 19.48 -16.20 -3.16
C LEU A 101 19.48 -15.31 -1.90
N LEU A 102 18.81 -14.16 -1.95
CA LEU A 102 18.72 -13.25 -0.81
C LEU A 102 17.94 -13.88 0.35
N LEU A 103 16.81 -14.54 0.06
CA LEU A 103 16.00 -15.25 1.06
C LEU A 103 16.78 -16.42 1.67
N GLU A 104 17.51 -17.20 0.87
CA GLU A 104 18.40 -18.29 1.35
C GLU A 104 19.47 -17.79 2.34
N HIS A 105 19.90 -16.52 2.21
CA HIS A 105 20.89 -15.90 3.08
C HIS A 105 20.28 -15.02 4.18
N GLY A 106 18.98 -15.20 4.48
CA GLY A 106 18.33 -14.60 5.63
C GLY A 106 17.81 -13.18 5.42
N ALA A 107 17.60 -12.73 4.18
CA ALA A 107 16.84 -11.52 3.94
C ALA A 107 15.43 -11.67 4.52
N ASP A 108 14.99 -10.67 5.29
CA ASP A 108 13.64 -10.67 5.87
C ASP A 108 12.61 -10.39 4.78
N VAL A 109 11.80 -11.41 4.47
CA VAL A 109 10.69 -11.36 3.50
C VAL A 109 9.62 -10.31 3.87
N ASN A 110 9.60 -9.86 5.13
CA ASN A 110 8.65 -8.90 5.67
C ASN A 110 9.31 -7.58 6.10
N HIS A 111 10.54 -7.32 5.69
CA HIS A 111 11.22 -6.06 6.00
C HIS A 111 10.38 -4.88 5.47
N ARG A 112 10.11 -3.87 6.29
CA ARG A 112 9.20 -2.78 5.91
C ARG A 112 9.96 -1.48 5.67
N VAL A 113 9.65 -0.83 4.56
CA VAL A 113 10.27 0.43 4.14
C VAL A 113 9.24 1.52 3.90
N ARG A 114 9.72 2.75 3.73
CA ARG A 114 8.89 3.89 3.33
C ARG A 114 8.71 3.91 1.83
N VAL A 115 7.50 4.22 1.38
CA VAL A 115 7.21 4.55 -0.02
C VAL A 115 6.71 5.99 -0.03
N GLU A 116 7.55 6.90 -0.51
CA GLU A 116 7.20 8.31 -0.57
C GLU A 116 6.12 8.56 -1.61
N PHE A 117 5.17 9.41 -1.23
CA PHE A 117 4.19 9.93 -2.16
C PHE A 117 4.77 11.17 -2.86
N ILE A 118 4.82 11.12 -4.20
CA ILE A 118 5.14 12.29 -5.02
C ILE A 118 3.82 12.92 -5.42
N ASP A 119 3.60 14.15 -4.99
CA ASP A 119 2.43 14.95 -5.38
C ASP A 119 2.59 15.36 -6.85
N ASP A 120 1.66 14.96 -7.73
CA ASP A 120 1.66 15.34 -9.15
C ASP A 120 1.70 16.88 -9.34
N ALA A 121 1.35 17.68 -8.32
CA ALA A 121 1.49 19.14 -8.36
C ALA A 121 2.95 19.61 -8.37
N ILE A 122 3.88 18.83 -7.79
CA ILE A 122 5.32 19.12 -7.80
C ILE A 122 5.89 18.90 -9.21
N GLU A 123 5.44 17.88 -9.94
CA GLU A 123 5.81 17.64 -11.34
C GLU A 123 5.27 18.73 -12.29
N ARG A 124 4.06 19.26 -12.03
CA ARG A 124 3.45 20.31 -12.86
C ARG A 124 4.12 21.69 -12.73
N HIS A 125 5.00 21.89 -11.74
CA HIS A 125 5.72 23.14 -11.53
C HIS A 125 7.19 23.09 -11.97
N SER A 126 7.70 21.95 -12.44
CA SER A 126 9.00 21.93 -13.12
C SER A 126 8.82 22.30 -14.59
N ASP A 127 8.83 23.59 -14.89
CA ASP A 127 8.96 24.16 -16.26
C ASP A 127 10.34 23.85 -16.91
N HIS A 128 11.00 22.76 -16.49
CA HIS A 128 12.26 22.27 -17.02
C HIS A 128 12.00 20.91 -17.68
N GLU A 129 11.40 20.99 -18.86
CA GLU A 129 11.07 19.88 -19.77
C GLU A 129 12.31 19.19 -20.40
N GLU A 130 13.53 19.57 -20.03
CA GLU A 130 14.77 18.97 -20.54
C GLU A 130 15.57 18.39 -19.35
N ASP A 131 15.75 17.07 -19.33
CA ASP A 131 16.59 16.24 -18.43
C ASP A 131 15.96 15.54 -17.20
N LEU A 132 14.64 15.55 -17.01
CA LEU A 132 13.95 14.69 -16.03
C LEU A 132 13.50 13.34 -16.62
N GLU A 133 14.25 12.78 -17.57
CA GLU A 133 13.92 11.50 -18.22
C GLU A 133 14.17 10.27 -17.33
N SER A 134 14.50 10.46 -16.05
CA SER A 134 14.68 9.36 -15.12
C SER A 134 14.61 9.83 -13.68
N TYR A 135 13.73 9.22 -12.90
CA TYR A 135 13.69 9.20 -11.42
C TYR A 135 12.88 10.33 -10.77
N PRO A 136 11.99 9.99 -9.81
CA PRO A 136 12.00 8.78 -8.97
C PRO A 136 11.27 7.58 -9.61
N VAL A 137 11.73 6.36 -9.35
CA VAL A 137 10.88 5.18 -9.59
C VAL A 137 9.65 5.36 -8.71
N LYS A 138 8.50 5.67 -9.31
CA LYS A 138 7.22 5.81 -8.60
C LYS A 138 6.84 4.43 -8.05
N PHE A 139 7.29 4.12 -6.84
CA PHE A 139 6.89 2.92 -6.13
C PHE A 139 5.47 3.06 -5.57
N SER A 140 4.91 4.27 -5.46
CA SER A 140 3.54 4.48 -4.95
C SER A 140 2.51 3.95 -5.93
N CYS A 141 1.69 3.00 -5.47
CA CYS A 141 0.52 2.50 -6.21
C CYS A 141 -0.70 3.40 -5.98
N ASP A 142 -1.65 3.39 -6.92
CA ASP A 142 -2.82 4.27 -6.88
C ASP A 142 -3.65 4.09 -5.60
N VAL A 143 -3.79 2.84 -5.13
CA VAL A 143 -4.48 2.52 -3.88
C VAL A 143 -3.85 3.22 -2.67
N LEU A 144 -2.53 3.26 -2.60
CA LEU A 144 -1.83 3.89 -1.47
C LEU A 144 -2.04 5.41 -1.50
N THR A 145 -1.94 6.01 -2.69
CA THR A 145 -2.20 7.43 -2.93
C THR A 145 -3.59 7.84 -2.43
N ASP A 146 -4.64 7.18 -2.92
CA ASP A 146 -6.03 7.49 -2.56
C ASP A 146 -6.27 7.31 -1.05
N ASN A 147 -5.68 6.26 -0.47
CA ASN A 147 -5.80 5.96 0.94
C ASN A 147 -5.11 7.03 1.81
N LEU A 148 -3.91 7.47 1.41
CA LEU A 148 -3.12 8.46 2.13
C LEU A 148 -3.84 9.81 2.16
N GLU A 149 -4.32 10.30 1.02
CA GLU A 149 -5.02 11.60 0.93
C GLU A 149 -6.22 11.67 1.88
N HIS A 150 -7.07 10.64 1.83
CA HIS A 150 -8.25 10.55 2.70
C HIS A 150 -7.88 10.39 4.18
N SER A 151 -6.82 9.62 4.48
CA SER A 151 -6.35 9.41 5.85
C SER A 151 -5.80 10.71 6.45
N LEU A 152 -5.07 11.51 5.67
CA LEU A 152 -4.56 12.81 6.09
C LEU A 152 -5.68 13.79 6.44
N ILE A 153 -6.76 13.81 5.67
CA ILE A 153 -7.96 14.63 5.97
C ILE A 153 -8.57 14.24 7.31
N CYS A 154 -8.54 12.95 7.66
CA CYS A 154 -9.15 12.42 8.88
C CYS A 154 -8.30 12.59 10.15
N LEU A 155 -7.03 12.98 10.03
CA LEU A 155 -6.08 13.09 11.16
C LEU A 155 -5.93 14.54 11.63
N GLU A 156 -7.06 15.21 11.90
CA GLU A 156 -7.06 16.57 12.45
C GLU A 156 -6.31 16.64 13.80
N GLY A 157 -5.60 17.74 14.06
CA GLY A 157 -4.81 17.90 15.29
C GLY A 157 -3.45 17.16 15.31
N ILE A 158 -3.12 16.36 14.29
CA ILE A 158 -1.78 15.80 14.09
C ILE A 158 -1.07 16.65 13.01
N PRO A 159 0.20 17.05 13.21
CA PRO A 159 0.95 17.74 12.16
C PRO A 159 0.99 16.91 10.87
N LYS A 160 0.63 17.53 9.74
CA LYS A 160 0.43 16.85 8.45
C LYS A 160 1.68 16.08 8.03
N GLU A 161 2.86 16.62 8.28
CA GLU A 161 4.15 16.04 7.95
C GLU A 161 4.40 14.74 8.75
N VAL A 162 4.03 14.74 10.03
CA VAL A 162 4.15 13.56 10.91
C VAL A 162 3.17 12.47 10.46
N ALA A 163 1.92 12.86 10.18
CA ALA A 163 0.91 11.94 9.70
C ALA A 163 1.32 11.33 8.36
N ARG A 164 1.76 12.16 7.41
CA ARG A 164 2.24 11.73 6.09
C ARG A 164 3.41 10.78 6.23
N TRP A 165 4.47 11.19 6.92
CA TRP A 165 5.66 10.36 7.13
C TRP A 165 5.24 9.00 7.69
N THR A 166 4.44 8.96 8.76
CA THR A 166 4.02 7.69 9.38
C THR A 166 3.18 6.82 8.44
N LEU A 167 2.25 7.41 7.69
CA LEU A 167 1.36 6.68 6.78
C LEU A 167 2.05 6.18 5.50
N GLU A 168 3.19 6.77 5.12
CA GLU A 168 4.04 6.31 4.02
C GLU A 168 4.95 5.12 4.40
N HIS A 169 5.00 4.73 5.68
CA HIS A 169 5.79 3.57 6.11
C HIS A 169 4.98 2.29 6.08
N GLY A 170 5.66 1.22 5.67
CA GLY A 170 5.14 -0.13 5.86
C GLY A 170 5.19 -1.04 4.66
N ALA A 171 5.74 -0.60 3.53
CA ALA A 171 5.81 -1.40 2.32
C ALA A 171 6.77 -2.59 2.52
N ASN A 172 6.30 -3.81 2.29
CA ASN A 172 7.14 -5.02 2.34
C ASN A 172 7.60 -5.45 0.92
N PRO A 173 8.53 -6.40 0.75
CA PRO A 173 8.96 -6.86 -0.57
C PRO A 173 7.83 -7.31 -1.50
N LEU A 174 6.74 -7.88 -0.97
CA LEU A 174 5.58 -8.30 -1.76
C LEU A 174 4.86 -7.11 -2.41
N TYR A 175 4.79 -5.96 -1.73
CA TYR A 175 4.31 -4.70 -2.30
C TYR A 175 5.03 -4.41 -3.63
N PHE A 176 6.36 -4.44 -3.60
CA PHE A 176 7.22 -4.12 -4.74
C PHE A 176 7.10 -5.16 -5.86
N ALA A 177 7.03 -6.45 -5.54
CA ALA A 177 6.86 -7.50 -6.54
C ALA A 177 5.53 -7.38 -7.32
N ILE A 178 4.46 -6.97 -6.63
CA ILE A 178 3.14 -6.77 -7.28
C ILE A 178 3.19 -5.56 -8.22
N GLU A 179 3.80 -4.45 -7.79
CA GLU A 179 4.00 -3.27 -8.65
C GLU A 179 4.92 -3.57 -9.83
N GLY A 180 5.96 -4.37 -9.62
CA GLY A 180 6.86 -4.86 -10.65
C GLY A 180 6.22 -5.80 -11.67
N GLY A 181 5.10 -6.43 -11.32
CA GLY A 181 4.31 -7.29 -12.22
C GLY A 181 4.94 -8.66 -12.53
N ASN A 182 5.97 -9.09 -11.81
CA ASN A 182 6.61 -10.40 -12.02
C ASN A 182 5.94 -11.49 -11.16
N TRP A 183 5.17 -12.37 -11.81
CA TRP A 183 4.38 -13.43 -11.14
C TRP A 183 5.21 -14.47 -10.39
N ASP A 184 6.35 -14.84 -10.94
CA ASP A 184 7.22 -15.85 -10.33
C ASP A 184 7.83 -15.27 -9.05
N THR A 185 8.22 -14.00 -9.06
CA THR A 185 8.68 -13.30 -7.86
C THR A 185 7.58 -13.19 -6.80
N VAL A 186 6.36 -12.83 -7.19
CA VAL A 186 5.21 -12.77 -6.27
C VAL A 186 4.99 -14.13 -5.59
N LYS A 187 4.98 -15.22 -6.37
CA LYS A 187 4.85 -16.59 -5.83
C LYS A 187 6.00 -16.94 -4.88
N LEU A 188 7.24 -16.66 -5.27
CA LEU A 188 8.42 -16.92 -4.44
C LEU A 188 8.32 -16.22 -3.07
N LEU A 189 7.88 -14.96 -3.04
CA LEU A 189 7.72 -14.22 -1.78
C LEU A 189 6.57 -14.76 -0.93
N ILE A 190 5.43 -15.11 -1.54
CA ILE A 190 4.30 -15.72 -0.84
C ILE A 190 4.72 -17.07 -0.24
N ASP A 191 5.40 -17.92 -1.01
CA ASP A 191 5.91 -19.21 -0.56
C ASP A 191 6.95 -19.07 0.56
N ALA A 192 7.70 -17.96 0.56
CA ALA A 192 8.65 -17.61 1.63
C ALA A 192 7.98 -17.02 2.89
N GLY A 193 6.66 -16.86 2.92
CA GLY A 193 5.91 -16.36 4.07
C GLY A 193 5.78 -14.84 4.14
N ALA A 194 5.73 -14.17 2.98
CA ALA A 194 5.37 -12.75 2.91
C ALA A 194 3.97 -12.50 3.52
N ASP A 195 3.88 -11.45 4.32
CA ASP A 195 2.61 -10.90 4.80
C ASP A 195 1.84 -10.29 3.64
N PHE A 196 0.56 -10.65 3.52
CA PHE A 196 -0.32 -10.09 2.51
C PHE A 196 -0.74 -8.65 2.80
N VAL A 197 -0.56 -8.15 4.04
CA VAL A 197 -0.63 -6.70 4.33
C VAL A 197 0.65 -6.04 3.82
N THR A 198 0.62 -5.71 2.53
CA THR A 198 1.76 -5.19 1.77
C THR A 198 2.19 -3.81 2.22
N HIS A 199 1.29 -2.99 2.79
CA HIS A 199 1.63 -1.68 3.34
C HIS A 199 0.88 -1.39 4.66
N THR A 200 1.58 -1.35 5.81
CA THR A 200 0.93 -1.12 7.11
C THR A 200 0.37 0.29 7.30
N GLY A 201 1.05 1.33 6.80
CA GLY A 201 0.60 2.71 6.91
C GLY A 201 -0.81 2.95 6.36
N GLY A 202 -1.04 2.64 5.07
CA GLY A 202 -2.38 2.65 4.46
C GLY A 202 -3.25 1.42 4.75
N GLY A 203 -2.76 0.41 5.46
CA GLY A 203 -3.47 -0.86 5.66
C GLY A 203 -3.73 -1.61 4.36
N ILE A 204 -2.87 -1.42 3.35
CA ILE A 204 -3.03 -2.00 2.03
C ILE A 204 -2.67 -3.48 2.06
N HIS A 205 -3.47 -4.25 1.33
CA HIS A 205 -3.34 -5.70 1.21
C HIS A 205 -3.05 -6.04 -0.24
N ALA A 206 -2.36 -7.15 -0.50
CA ALA A 206 -2.05 -7.63 -1.85
C ALA A 206 -3.29 -7.71 -2.75
N LEU A 207 -4.45 -8.05 -2.16
CA LEU A 207 -5.74 -8.09 -2.87
C LEU A 207 -6.23 -6.70 -3.32
N HIS A 208 -5.98 -5.65 -2.53
CA HIS A 208 -6.28 -4.27 -2.93
C HIS A 208 -5.44 -3.88 -4.16
N GLN A 209 -4.13 -4.15 -4.12
CA GLN A 209 -3.22 -3.90 -5.27
C GLN A 209 -3.60 -4.74 -6.49
N ALA A 210 -3.98 -6.01 -6.32
CA ALA A 210 -4.40 -6.86 -7.43
C ALA A 210 -5.61 -6.30 -8.19
N VAL A 211 -6.59 -5.77 -7.45
CA VAL A 211 -7.79 -5.18 -8.04
C VAL A 211 -7.49 -3.83 -8.70
N SER A 212 -6.69 -2.99 -8.07
CA SER A 212 -6.26 -1.70 -8.62
C SER A 212 -5.36 -1.84 -9.84
N ASN A 213 -4.45 -2.82 -9.85
CA ASN A 213 -3.63 -3.14 -11.03
C ASN A 213 -4.45 -3.85 -12.12
N CYS A 214 -5.77 -3.99 -11.92
CA CYS A 214 -6.72 -4.62 -12.84
C CYS A 214 -6.27 -6.03 -13.25
N ASN A 215 -5.87 -6.83 -12.25
CA ASN A 215 -5.25 -8.12 -12.46
C ASN A 215 -6.06 -9.31 -11.92
N PRO A 216 -6.90 -9.94 -12.76
CA PRO A 216 -7.71 -11.10 -12.32
C PRO A 216 -6.86 -12.33 -11.98
N HIS A 217 -5.68 -12.51 -12.60
CA HIS A 217 -4.83 -13.68 -12.32
C HIS A 217 -4.18 -13.58 -10.94
N LEU A 218 -3.71 -12.38 -10.56
CA LEU A 218 -3.21 -12.15 -9.20
C LEU A 218 -4.32 -12.31 -8.16
N ALA A 219 -5.50 -11.75 -8.44
CA ALA A 219 -6.66 -11.95 -7.57
C ALA A 219 -6.99 -13.44 -7.42
N GLU A 220 -6.88 -14.25 -8.48
CA GLU A 220 -7.04 -15.71 -8.41
C GLU A 220 -6.04 -16.36 -7.47
N LEU A 221 -4.77 -16.10 -7.73
CA LEU A 221 -3.66 -16.67 -6.98
C LEU A 221 -3.81 -16.35 -5.48
N LEU A 222 -4.11 -15.09 -5.14
CA LEU A 222 -4.30 -14.68 -3.75
C LEU A 222 -5.48 -15.41 -3.09
N LEU A 223 -6.58 -15.60 -3.81
CA LEU A 223 -7.76 -16.33 -3.32
C LEU A 223 -7.52 -17.84 -3.14
N GLU A 224 -6.47 -18.42 -3.72
CA GLU A 224 -6.08 -19.81 -3.46
C GLU A 224 -5.46 -20.00 -2.06
N HIS A 225 -4.98 -18.93 -1.43
CA HIS A 225 -4.39 -18.97 -0.09
C HIS A 225 -5.45 -18.78 1.00
N GLU A 226 -5.52 -19.74 1.94
CA GLU A 226 -6.51 -19.76 3.03
C GLU A 226 -6.58 -18.46 3.85
N PRO A 227 -5.46 -17.82 4.25
CA PRO A 227 -5.50 -16.56 5.00
C PRO A 227 -6.24 -15.43 4.28
N VAL A 228 -6.25 -15.46 2.95
CA VAL A 228 -6.97 -14.49 2.11
C VAL A 228 -8.41 -14.95 1.89
N ALA A 229 -8.60 -16.20 1.46
CA ALA A 229 -9.91 -16.75 1.14
C ALA A 229 -10.89 -16.66 2.32
N ALA A 230 -10.45 -17.07 3.51
CA ALA A 230 -11.26 -17.07 4.74
C ALA A 230 -11.66 -15.66 5.21
N ASN A 231 -10.87 -14.64 4.83
CA ASN A 231 -11.00 -13.27 5.34
C ASN A 231 -11.35 -12.25 4.24
N THR A 232 -11.75 -12.70 3.04
CA THR A 232 -12.01 -11.84 1.87
C THR A 232 -12.89 -10.62 2.18
N ASN A 233 -13.90 -10.79 3.04
CA ASN A 233 -14.84 -9.73 3.42
C ASN A 233 -14.36 -8.86 4.60
N THR A 234 -13.32 -9.30 5.31
CA THR A 234 -12.73 -8.60 6.47
C THR A 234 -11.36 -8.01 6.16
N ILE A 235 -10.80 -8.28 4.98
CA ILE A 235 -9.66 -7.55 4.42
C ILE A 235 -10.14 -6.16 4.03
N LEU A 236 -9.74 -5.17 4.82
CA LEU A 236 -10.13 -3.79 4.69
C LEU A 236 -8.90 -2.89 4.85
N ASP A 237 -8.84 -1.83 4.05
CA ASP A 237 -7.85 -0.77 4.26
C ASP A 237 -8.19 0.10 5.49
N THR A 238 -7.37 1.12 5.78
CA THR A 238 -7.62 2.07 6.89
C THR A 238 -8.95 2.81 6.79
N ARG A 239 -9.45 3.03 5.58
CA ARG A 239 -10.75 3.65 5.31
C ARG A 239 -11.90 2.65 5.42
N ARG A 240 -11.62 1.38 5.73
CA ARG A 240 -12.53 0.24 5.64
C ARG A 240 -12.99 -0.11 4.22
N ALA A 241 -12.27 0.34 3.19
CA ALA A 241 -12.58 -0.03 1.83
C ALA A 241 -12.15 -1.47 1.59
N THR A 242 -13.02 -2.23 0.92
CA THR A 242 -12.69 -3.56 0.39
C THR A 242 -11.96 -3.42 -0.96
N ALA A 243 -11.37 -4.50 -1.45
CA ALA A 243 -10.70 -4.53 -2.76
C ALA A 243 -11.58 -4.02 -3.93
N LEU A 244 -12.89 -4.26 -3.93
CA LEU A 244 -13.79 -3.84 -5.01
C LEU A 244 -13.98 -2.31 -5.12
N HIS A 245 -13.68 -1.54 -4.07
CA HIS A 245 -13.68 -0.08 -4.14
C HIS A 245 -12.52 0.47 -4.96
N HIS A 246 -11.45 -0.33 -5.11
CA HIS A 246 -10.20 0.09 -5.74
C HIS A 246 -10.08 -0.39 -7.19
N LEU A 247 -11.19 -0.62 -7.90
CA LEU A 247 -11.16 -0.97 -9.32
C LEU A 247 -10.56 0.18 -10.14
N ASN A 248 -9.68 -0.13 -11.09
CA ASN A 248 -9.08 0.89 -11.95
C ASN A 248 -9.95 1.17 -13.19
N TYR A 249 -10.31 2.44 -13.40
CA TYR A 249 -11.18 2.90 -14.47
C TYR A 249 -10.48 3.70 -15.57
N GLU A 250 -9.16 3.91 -15.48
CA GLU A 250 -8.43 4.86 -16.33
C GLU A 250 -8.28 4.44 -17.80
N ARG A 251 -8.35 3.12 -18.08
CA ARG A 251 -8.13 2.57 -19.41
C ARG A 251 -9.36 1.82 -19.90
N ASP A 252 -9.77 2.07 -21.14
CA ASP A 252 -10.91 1.37 -21.78
C ASP A 252 -10.75 -0.17 -21.77
N GLY A 253 -9.52 -0.67 -21.81
CA GLY A 253 -9.20 -2.10 -21.74
C GLY A 253 -9.39 -2.75 -20.36
N ASN A 254 -9.56 -1.97 -19.29
CA ASN A 254 -9.73 -2.47 -17.93
C ASN A 254 -11.18 -2.90 -17.64
N VAL A 255 -12.15 -2.45 -18.43
CA VAL A 255 -13.57 -2.72 -18.20
C VAL A 255 -13.88 -4.22 -18.18
N SER A 256 -13.35 -5.01 -19.11
CA SER A 256 -13.58 -6.46 -19.15
C SER A 256 -12.92 -7.17 -17.97
N LYS A 257 -11.67 -6.81 -17.67
CA LYS A 257 -10.90 -7.35 -16.55
C LYS A 257 -11.56 -7.03 -15.20
N ASN A 258 -12.03 -5.80 -15.00
CA ASN A 258 -12.82 -5.40 -13.83
C ASN A 258 -14.09 -6.26 -13.70
N CYS A 259 -14.80 -6.50 -14.80
CA CYS A 259 -15.96 -7.39 -14.77
C CYS A 259 -15.58 -8.82 -14.36
N ASP A 260 -14.43 -9.32 -14.80
CA ASP A 260 -13.96 -10.67 -14.46
C ASP A 260 -13.49 -10.76 -13.00
N ILE A 261 -12.79 -9.75 -12.50
CA ILE A 261 -12.44 -9.59 -11.07
C ILE A 261 -13.70 -9.62 -10.21
N ILE A 262 -14.73 -8.83 -10.55
CA ILE A 262 -16.00 -8.82 -9.80
C ILE A 262 -16.60 -10.22 -9.75
N LYS A 263 -16.76 -10.89 -10.89
CA LYS A 263 -17.33 -12.25 -10.94
C LYS A 263 -16.53 -13.23 -10.10
N GLN A 264 -15.21 -13.15 -10.18
CA GLN A 264 -14.30 -14.05 -9.49
C GLN A 264 -14.36 -13.87 -7.97
N LEU A 265 -14.30 -12.63 -7.49
CA LEU A 265 -14.42 -12.34 -6.06
C LEU A 265 -15.79 -12.81 -5.54
N VAL A 266 -16.86 -12.49 -6.25
CA VAL A 266 -18.23 -12.90 -5.87
C VAL A 266 -18.40 -14.42 -5.85
N LYS A 267 -17.84 -15.11 -6.84
CA LYS A 267 -17.83 -16.59 -6.89
C LYS A 267 -17.12 -17.19 -5.67
N ASN A 268 -16.13 -16.50 -5.12
CA ASN A 268 -15.40 -16.88 -3.91
C ASN A 268 -16.04 -16.33 -2.62
N GLY A 269 -17.31 -15.90 -2.64
CA GLY A 269 -18.04 -15.48 -1.45
C GLY A 269 -17.82 -14.03 -1.02
N PHE A 270 -17.20 -13.21 -1.87
CA PHE A 270 -17.03 -11.78 -1.61
C PHE A 270 -18.37 -11.04 -1.63
N GLN A 271 -18.61 -10.21 -0.62
CA GLN A 271 -19.80 -9.40 -0.45
C GLN A 271 -19.66 -8.10 -1.23
N VAL A 272 -20.48 -7.96 -2.28
CA VAL A 272 -20.48 -6.78 -3.17
C VAL A 272 -21.03 -5.51 -2.51
N ASN A 273 -21.69 -5.64 -1.36
CA ASN A 273 -22.43 -4.58 -0.70
C ASN A 273 -21.74 -4.03 0.55
N ASN A 274 -20.48 -4.39 0.79
CA ASN A 274 -19.71 -3.82 1.89
C ASN A 274 -19.40 -2.37 1.57
N THR A 275 -19.84 -1.45 2.42
CA THR A 275 -19.50 -0.03 2.31
C THR A 275 -18.16 0.26 2.96
N TYR A 276 -17.42 1.21 2.40
CA TYR A 276 -16.26 1.77 3.09
C TYR A 276 -16.69 2.81 4.13
N GLY A 277 -15.72 3.42 4.78
CA GLY A 277 -15.93 4.26 5.93
C GLY A 277 -16.86 5.46 5.73
N PHE A 278 -17.06 5.90 4.49
CA PHE A 278 -17.95 7.00 4.15
C PHE A 278 -19.35 6.53 3.70
N ASP A 279 -19.68 5.26 3.97
CA ASP A 279 -20.95 4.61 3.62
C ASP A 279 -21.22 4.53 2.11
N ALA A 280 -20.15 4.44 1.32
CA ALA A 280 -20.26 4.31 -0.12
C ALA A 280 -19.98 2.87 -0.58
N LEU A 281 -20.73 2.43 -1.58
CA LEU A 281 -20.68 1.09 -2.15
C LEU A 281 -19.64 1.00 -3.28
N PRO A 282 -19.09 -0.19 -3.57
CA PRO A 282 -18.20 -0.37 -4.72
C PRO A 282 -18.82 0.03 -6.07
N ILE A 283 -20.13 -0.15 -6.23
CA ILE A 283 -20.85 0.25 -7.47
C ILE A 283 -20.86 1.77 -7.67
N GLU A 284 -20.80 2.56 -6.60
CA GLU A 284 -20.81 4.03 -6.67
C GLU A 284 -19.52 4.55 -7.30
N GLU A 285 -18.38 3.89 -7.06
CA GLU A 285 -17.12 4.21 -7.75
C GLU A 285 -17.23 3.99 -9.26
N ALA A 286 -17.88 2.90 -9.70
CA ALA A 286 -18.12 2.64 -11.12
C ALA A 286 -19.06 3.67 -11.75
N ILE A 287 -20.02 4.18 -10.97
CA ILE A 287 -20.97 5.22 -11.38
C ILE A 287 -20.26 6.56 -11.55
N LEU A 288 -19.44 6.97 -10.58
CA LEU A 288 -18.67 8.22 -10.61
C LEU A 288 -17.75 8.25 -11.84
N ASN A 289 -17.12 7.11 -12.14
CA ASN A 289 -16.28 6.91 -13.32
C ASN A 289 -17.06 6.64 -14.63
N ARG A 290 -18.40 6.70 -14.61
CA ARG A 290 -19.28 6.52 -15.78
C ARG A 290 -19.09 5.18 -16.52
N SER A 291 -18.65 4.14 -15.80
CA SER A 291 -18.37 2.82 -16.37
C SER A 291 -19.61 1.92 -16.38
N TYR A 292 -20.53 2.18 -17.32
CA TYR A 292 -21.84 1.50 -17.36
C TYR A 292 -21.77 -0.03 -17.46
N LYS A 293 -20.73 -0.57 -18.08
CA LYS A 293 -20.51 -2.03 -18.16
C LYS A 293 -20.14 -2.63 -16.81
N VAL A 294 -19.27 -1.97 -16.05
CA VAL A 294 -18.90 -2.39 -14.68
C VAL A 294 -20.10 -2.24 -13.75
N VAL A 295 -20.85 -1.13 -13.85
CA VAL A 295 -22.13 -0.94 -13.13
C VAL A 295 -23.10 -2.09 -13.41
N SER A 296 -23.27 -2.45 -14.69
CA SER A 296 -24.12 -3.56 -15.10
C SER A 296 -23.64 -4.90 -14.52
N GLN A 297 -22.33 -5.10 -14.40
CA GLN A 297 -21.77 -6.30 -13.79
C GLN A 297 -22.01 -6.35 -12.28
N PHE A 298 -21.88 -5.23 -11.56
CA PHE A 298 -22.23 -5.14 -10.14
C PHE A 298 -23.71 -5.50 -9.91
N ILE A 299 -24.63 -4.94 -10.71
CA ILE A 299 -26.07 -5.25 -10.63
C ILE A 299 -26.31 -6.76 -10.83
N ARG A 300 -25.69 -7.37 -11.86
CA ARG A 300 -25.78 -8.82 -12.12
C ARG A 300 -25.21 -9.66 -10.98
N SER A 301 -24.29 -9.09 -10.21
CA SER A 301 -23.62 -9.75 -9.09
C SER A 301 -24.35 -9.52 -7.75
N GLY A 302 -25.53 -8.89 -7.76
CA GLY A 302 -26.35 -8.66 -6.57
C GLY A 302 -26.00 -7.40 -5.77
N SER A 303 -25.35 -6.42 -6.40
CA SER A 303 -25.13 -5.12 -5.78
C SER A 303 -26.45 -4.42 -5.47
N LEU A 304 -26.54 -3.79 -4.31
CA LEU A 304 -27.58 -2.80 -4.03
C LEU A 304 -27.48 -1.65 -5.03
N ILE A 305 -28.63 -1.07 -5.37
CA ILE A 305 -28.73 0.03 -6.32
C ILE A 305 -28.79 1.34 -5.53
N PRO A 306 -27.80 2.24 -5.66
CA PRO A 306 -27.86 3.56 -5.03
C PRO A 306 -29.16 4.30 -5.37
N GLY A 307 -29.84 4.86 -4.37
CA GLY A 307 -31.05 5.67 -4.56
C GLY A 307 -30.83 6.90 -5.44
N GLU A 308 -29.59 7.38 -5.53
CA GLU A 308 -29.15 8.52 -6.34
C GLU A 308 -29.12 8.19 -7.84
N LEU A 309 -28.98 6.91 -8.22
CA LEU A 309 -29.29 6.44 -9.58
C LEU A 309 -30.73 6.75 -9.96
N SER A 310 -31.63 6.86 -8.98
CA SER A 310 -33.06 6.92 -9.26
C SER A 310 -33.55 8.27 -9.75
N PHE A 311 -32.98 9.46 -9.46
CA PHE A 311 -33.54 10.70 -10.07
C PHE A 311 -32.80 12.05 -9.95
N ARG A 312 -31.80 12.26 -9.08
CA ARG A 312 -31.42 13.65 -8.69
C ARG A 312 -30.03 14.17 -9.04
N PHE A 313 -29.05 13.33 -9.37
CA PHE A 313 -27.74 13.81 -9.89
C PHE A 313 -27.62 13.76 -11.43
N TYR A 314 -28.53 13.06 -12.12
CA TYR A 314 -28.47 12.80 -13.57
C TYR A 314 -29.26 13.78 -14.45
N ARG A 315 -29.32 15.08 -14.13
CA ARG A 315 -30.02 16.06 -15.00
C ARG A 315 -29.38 16.22 -16.40
N HIS A 316 -28.27 15.54 -16.70
CA HIS A 316 -27.56 15.63 -17.98
C HIS A 316 -27.23 14.31 -18.67
N ILE A 317 -27.66 13.15 -18.13
CA ILE A 317 -27.44 11.85 -18.80
C ILE A 317 -28.81 11.29 -19.17
N SER A 318 -28.97 11.04 -20.47
CA SER A 318 -30.08 10.28 -21.10
C SER A 318 -30.43 9.01 -20.30
N PRO A 319 -31.63 8.41 -20.49
CA PRO A 319 -32.10 7.28 -19.68
C PRO A 319 -31.03 6.19 -19.51
N PRO A 320 -31.04 5.44 -18.39
CA PRO A 320 -29.99 4.47 -18.05
C PRO A 320 -29.65 3.64 -19.28
N SER A 321 -28.35 3.45 -19.54
CA SER A 321 -27.87 2.82 -20.78
C SER A 321 -28.64 1.52 -21.04
N PRO A 322 -28.86 1.12 -22.32
CA PRO A 322 -29.56 -0.13 -22.63
C PRO A 322 -28.95 -1.35 -21.90
N GLU A 323 -27.65 -1.30 -21.62
CA GLU A 323 -26.91 -2.31 -20.87
C GLU A 323 -27.34 -2.38 -19.40
N ILE A 324 -27.51 -1.24 -18.73
CA ILE A 324 -28.01 -1.16 -17.35
C ILE A 324 -29.46 -1.62 -17.28
N GLN A 325 -30.31 -1.18 -18.20
CA GLN A 325 -31.72 -1.63 -18.26
C GLN A 325 -31.81 -3.15 -18.41
N LYS A 326 -30.95 -3.72 -19.27
CA LYS A 326 -30.85 -5.16 -19.45
C LYS A 326 -30.39 -5.85 -18.15
N ALA A 327 -29.37 -5.32 -17.49
CA ALA A 327 -28.85 -5.86 -16.23
C ALA A 327 -29.90 -5.82 -15.11
N LEU A 328 -30.66 -4.74 -14.98
CA LEU A 328 -31.77 -4.61 -14.01
C LEU A 328 -32.86 -5.65 -14.27
N LYS A 329 -33.23 -5.86 -15.55
CA LYS A 329 -34.21 -6.89 -15.93
C LYS A 329 -33.70 -8.30 -15.64
N GLU A 330 -32.41 -8.55 -15.85
CA GLU A 330 -31.76 -9.83 -15.52
C GLU A 330 -31.73 -10.06 -14.00
N ALA A 331 -31.31 -9.06 -13.22
CA ALA A 331 -31.30 -9.12 -11.76
C ALA A 331 -32.71 -9.37 -11.19
N GLY A 332 -33.73 -8.72 -11.75
CA GLY A 332 -35.12 -8.96 -11.34
C GLY A 332 -35.63 -10.37 -11.62
N ARG A 333 -35.19 -11.00 -12.71
CA ARG A 333 -35.50 -12.42 -12.98
C ARG A 333 -34.81 -13.37 -12.00
N SER A 334 -33.65 -12.99 -11.48
CA SER A 334 -32.87 -13.75 -10.50
C SER A 334 -33.30 -13.51 -9.04
N GLY A 335 -34.39 -12.75 -8.80
CA GLY A 335 -34.87 -12.44 -7.45
C GLY A 335 -34.04 -11.38 -6.71
N LEU A 336 -33.16 -10.67 -7.42
CA LEU A 336 -32.33 -9.57 -6.88
C LEU A 336 -32.97 -8.19 -7.13
N ALA A 337 -34.25 -8.14 -7.54
CA ALA A 337 -34.94 -6.88 -7.85
C ALA A 337 -35.23 -6.04 -6.60
N ASP A 338 -35.15 -4.72 -6.78
CA ASP A 338 -35.72 -3.69 -5.91
C ASP A 338 -35.07 -3.49 -4.52
N ILE A 339 -33.78 -3.79 -4.37
CA ILE A 339 -33.04 -3.48 -3.14
C ILE A 339 -32.18 -2.22 -3.34
N TRP A 340 -32.66 -1.13 -2.78
CA TRP A 340 -32.05 0.19 -2.88
C TRP A 340 -31.09 0.45 -1.72
N HIS A 341 -30.00 1.13 -2.01
CA HIS A 341 -29.10 1.69 -1.01
C HIS A 341 -29.45 3.17 -0.78
N HIS A 342 -29.57 3.57 0.48
CA HIS A 342 -29.82 4.96 0.86
C HIS A 342 -28.66 5.42 1.72
N SER A 343 -27.64 6.02 1.08
CA SER A 343 -26.40 6.42 1.72
C SER A 343 -26.67 7.45 2.82
N ALA A 344 -26.00 7.29 3.96
CA ALA A 344 -26.12 8.24 5.06
C ALA A 344 -25.58 9.63 4.68
N PRO A 345 -26.11 10.73 5.26
CA PRO A 345 -25.58 12.06 5.06
C PRO A 345 -24.09 12.16 5.41
N VAL A 346 -23.30 12.91 4.62
CA VAL A 346 -21.84 13.04 4.76
C VAL A 346 -21.39 13.32 6.20
N ILE A 347 -22.07 14.22 6.91
CA ILE A 347 -21.73 14.56 8.32
C ILE A 347 -21.73 13.32 9.23
N ILE A 348 -22.65 12.38 9.00
CA ILE A 348 -22.80 11.16 9.78
C ILE A 348 -21.71 10.14 9.43
N THR A 349 -21.22 10.13 8.19
CA THR A 349 -20.25 9.14 7.72
C THR A 349 -18.80 9.56 7.97
N THR A 350 -18.52 10.87 8.00
CA THR A 350 -17.17 11.39 8.28
C THR A 350 -16.70 11.11 9.71
N SER A 351 -17.54 11.27 10.73
CA SER A 351 -17.13 11.05 12.13
C SER A 351 -16.63 9.63 12.39
N PRO A 352 -17.36 8.56 12.00
CA PRO A 352 -16.86 7.19 12.05
C PRO A 352 -15.57 6.99 11.26
N ALA A 353 -15.38 7.65 10.12
CA ALA A 353 -14.15 7.56 9.33
C ALA A 353 -12.96 8.14 10.11
N MET A 354 -13.11 9.34 10.68
CA MET A 354 -12.09 9.97 11.52
C MET A 354 -11.69 9.08 12.70
N ILE A 355 -12.66 8.59 13.48
CA ILE A 355 -12.39 7.73 14.64
C ILE A 355 -11.55 6.51 14.23
N ARG A 356 -11.88 5.88 13.10
CA ARG A 356 -11.14 4.71 12.62
C ARG A 356 -9.72 5.04 12.20
N THR A 357 -9.54 6.13 11.46
CA THR A 357 -8.20 6.59 11.05
C THR A 357 -7.36 6.92 12.28
N TYR A 358 -7.90 7.60 13.29
CA TYR A 358 -7.20 7.83 14.56
C TYR A 358 -6.81 6.55 15.28
N ARG A 359 -7.73 5.57 15.35
CA ARG A 359 -7.43 4.28 15.99
C ARG A 359 -6.33 3.53 15.24
N HIS A 360 -6.39 3.47 13.91
CA HIS A 360 -5.33 2.87 13.10
C HIS A 360 -4.00 3.59 13.33
N PHE A 361 -3.99 4.91 13.23
CA PHE A 361 -2.82 5.75 13.44
C PHE A 361 -2.22 5.54 14.84
N TYR A 362 -3.06 5.47 15.88
CA TYR A 362 -2.60 5.14 17.23
C TYR A 362 -1.92 3.77 17.27
N LYS A 363 -2.57 2.72 16.76
CA LYS A 363 -2.00 1.36 16.76
C LYS A 363 -0.67 1.31 16.03
N LEU A 364 -0.57 2.02 14.91
CA LEU A 364 0.64 2.13 14.11
C LEU A 364 1.75 2.83 14.91
N VAL A 365 1.49 4.04 15.41
CA VAL A 365 2.46 4.85 16.16
C VAL A 365 2.94 4.15 17.42
N TYR A 366 2.04 3.53 18.19
CA TYR A 366 2.37 2.89 19.46
C TYR A 366 2.74 1.41 19.33
N GLN A 367 2.75 0.86 18.10
CA GLN A 367 2.92 -0.58 17.85
C GLN A 367 1.99 -1.45 18.71
N ALA A 368 0.77 -0.94 18.93
CA ALA A 368 -0.21 -1.52 19.84
C ALA A 368 -1.24 -2.35 19.07
N ARG A 369 -1.62 -3.50 19.61
CA ARG A 369 -2.69 -4.34 19.02
C ARG A 369 -4.08 -3.75 19.25
N GLU A 370 -4.26 -3.07 20.37
CA GLU A 370 -5.55 -2.57 20.86
C GLU A 370 -5.43 -1.11 21.33
N ILE A 371 -6.58 -0.43 21.36
CA ILE A 371 -6.69 0.93 21.91
C ILE A 371 -7.06 0.79 23.40
N PRO A 372 -6.31 1.39 24.33
CA PRO A 372 -6.63 1.28 25.74
C PRO A 372 -7.92 2.03 26.10
N GLU A 373 -8.64 1.56 27.12
CA GLU A 373 -9.72 2.32 27.75
C GLU A 373 -9.15 3.52 28.52
N PRO A 374 -9.77 4.72 28.49
CA PRO A 374 -11.06 5.06 27.86
C PRO A 374 -10.94 5.52 26.39
N MET A 375 -9.74 5.50 25.79
CA MET A 375 -9.52 6.03 24.44
C MET A 375 -10.30 5.26 23.37
N ASN A 376 -10.63 4.01 23.63
CA ASN A 376 -11.45 3.21 22.75
C ASN A 376 -12.85 3.83 22.55
N SER A 377 -13.38 4.60 23.50
CA SER A 377 -14.67 5.28 23.38
C SER A 377 -14.57 6.76 22.97
N TYR A 378 -13.41 7.22 22.48
CA TYR A 378 -13.24 8.63 22.09
C TYR A 378 -13.98 8.97 20.81
N GLU A 379 -14.72 10.08 20.86
CA GLU A 379 -15.26 10.81 19.72
C GLU A 379 -14.17 11.63 19.01
N PRO A 380 -14.39 12.14 17.77
CA PRO A 380 -13.35 12.82 17.00
C PRO A 380 -12.66 13.96 17.75
N GLY A 381 -13.41 14.85 18.41
CA GLY A 381 -12.83 15.96 19.16
C GLY A 381 -12.01 15.53 20.39
N GLN A 382 -12.26 14.34 20.96
CA GLN A 382 -11.44 13.80 22.05
C GLN A 382 -10.13 13.22 21.53
N TRP A 383 -10.15 12.59 20.35
CA TRP A 383 -8.93 12.18 19.65
C TRP A 383 -8.09 13.39 19.24
N GLU A 384 -8.72 14.41 18.68
CA GLU A 384 -8.07 15.66 18.31
C GLU A 384 -7.41 16.31 19.54
N ALA A 385 -8.16 16.49 20.64
CA ALA A 385 -7.63 17.04 21.88
C ALA A 385 -6.50 16.19 22.49
N PHE A 386 -6.56 14.86 22.35
CA PHE A 386 -5.49 13.96 22.77
C PHE A 386 -4.19 14.18 21.99
N TRP A 387 -4.28 14.38 20.66
CA TRP A 387 -3.10 14.63 19.84
C TRP A 387 -2.57 16.06 20.00
N ILE A 388 -3.44 17.06 20.12
CA ILE A 388 -3.07 18.46 20.39
C ILE A 388 -2.46 18.63 21.79
N GLY A 389 -3.05 17.98 22.81
CA GLY A 389 -2.68 18.14 24.21
C GLY A 389 -1.41 17.41 24.64
N ARG A 390 -0.76 16.66 23.74
CA ARG A 390 0.51 15.99 24.03
C ARG A 390 1.64 17.01 23.98
N PRO A 391 2.40 17.19 25.08
CA PRO A 391 3.59 18.02 25.03
C PRO A 391 4.57 17.40 24.04
N VAL A 392 5.12 18.22 23.16
CA VAL A 392 6.07 17.84 22.09
C VAL A 392 7.33 17.14 22.66
N HIS A 393 7.55 17.15 23.97
CA HIS A 393 8.78 16.66 24.60
C HIS A 393 8.55 15.48 25.55
N ILE A 394 8.86 14.27 25.09
CA ILE A 394 9.21 13.16 25.99
C ILE A 394 10.58 12.63 25.56
N LYS A 395 11.59 12.83 26.42
CA LYS A 395 12.94 12.31 26.18
C LYS A 395 12.91 10.78 26.22
N ARG A 396 13.69 10.15 25.32
CA ARG A 396 13.92 8.71 25.10
C ARG A 396 14.14 7.82 26.37
N LYS A 397 14.33 8.41 27.56
CA LYS A 397 14.66 7.68 28.81
C LYS A 397 13.46 7.24 29.64
N GLU A 398 12.23 7.67 29.36
CA GLU A 398 11.06 7.30 30.19
C GLU A 398 10.24 6.11 29.67
N LEU A 399 10.48 5.61 28.44
CA LEU A 399 9.86 4.38 27.96
C LEU A 399 10.52 3.09 28.51
N GLY A 400 11.73 3.19 29.06
CA GLY A 400 12.49 2.05 29.60
C GLY A 400 11.98 1.47 30.92
N ARG A 401 10.95 2.07 31.55
CA ARG A 401 10.40 1.59 32.84
C ARG A 401 9.14 0.73 32.73
N LEU A 402 8.62 0.47 31.53
CA LEU A 402 7.45 -0.40 31.32
C LEU A 402 7.80 -1.79 30.76
N ILE A 403 9.08 -2.11 30.58
CA ILE A 403 9.55 -3.42 30.08
C ILE A 403 10.23 -4.27 31.18
N GLU A 404 10.51 -3.73 32.36
CA GLU A 404 10.99 -4.50 33.52
C GLU A 404 9.84 -5.01 34.42
N MET A 405 8.95 -5.82 33.86
CA MET A 405 8.14 -6.78 34.62
C MET A 405 7.91 -8.04 33.79
N ARG A 406 9.00 -8.76 33.49
CA ARG A 406 9.03 -10.20 33.21
C ARG A 406 10.50 -10.65 33.15
N TYR A 407 11.06 -10.95 34.32
CA TYR A 407 11.62 -12.24 34.72
C TYR A 407 11.81 -12.25 36.23
#